data_AF-A0A7C7IFZ3-F1
#
_entry.id   AF-A0A7C7IFZ3-F1
#
_cell.length_a   1.000
_cell.length_b   1.000
_cell.length_c   1.000
_cell.angle_alpha   90.00
_cell.angle_beta   90.00
_cell.angle_gamma   90.00
#
_symmetry.space_group_name_H-M   'P 1'
#
loop_
_entity.id
_entity.type
_entity.pdbx_description
1 polymer ?
#
loop_
_entity_poly.entity_id
_entity_poly.type
_entity_poly.pdbx_seq_one_letter_code
_entity_poly.pdbx_strand_id
1 'polypeptide(L)'
;MITKSLPNIINGSPCGAKAIIGRYNPPSWKPDFYPCFEDTDEVSPEKYAQEVNSWLDQGVQIVGGSSGTTPEHIRAVRKVIG
;
A
#
# COMPACT_ATOMS: atom_id res chain seq x y z
N MET A 1 -2.50 -0.52 -9.92
CA MET A 1 -2.89 0.88 -9.63
C MET A 1 -3.06 1.07 -8.12
N ILE A 2 -2.52 2.11 -7.48
CA ILE A 2 -2.76 2.38 -6.04
C ILE A 2 -4.17 2.93 -5.87
N THR A 3 -5.03 2.16 -5.20
CA THR A 3 -6.48 2.46 -5.19
C THR A 3 -6.92 3.32 -4.01
N LYS A 4 -6.17 3.34 -2.89
CA LYS A 4 -6.42 4.19 -1.71
C LYS A 4 -5.12 4.51 -0.97
N SER A 5 -4.80 5.79 -0.84
CA SER A 5 -3.90 6.35 0.17
C SER A 5 -4.73 7.21 1.13
N LEU A 6 -4.38 7.22 2.43
CA LEU A 6 -5.13 7.97 3.44
C LEU A 6 -4.98 9.48 3.20
N PRO A 7 -6.08 10.26 3.05
CA PRO A 7 -6.01 11.68 2.69
C PRO A 7 -5.76 12.64 3.86
N ASN A 8 -5.77 12.17 5.11
CA ASN A 8 -5.77 13.04 6.29
C ASN A 8 -4.57 12.77 7.19
N ILE A 9 -3.53 13.59 7.02
CA ILE A 9 -2.43 13.72 7.96
C ILE A 9 -2.96 14.53 9.16
N ILE A 10 -3.17 13.86 10.29
CA ILE A 10 -3.61 14.50 11.54
C ILE A 10 -2.39 15.18 12.17
N ASN A 11 -2.41 16.51 12.22
CA ASN A 11 -1.29 17.31 12.72
C ASN A 11 -1.15 17.13 14.25
N GLY A 12 0.03 16.74 14.73
CA GLY A 12 0.39 16.66 16.16
C GLY A 12 0.58 15.26 16.76
N SER A 13 0.23 14.19 16.04
CA SER A 13 0.47 12.79 16.45
C SER A 13 1.16 12.02 15.33
N PRO A 14 1.94 10.95 15.64
CA PRO A 14 2.53 10.11 14.60
C PRO A 14 1.50 9.66 13.57
N CYS A 15 1.73 10.00 12.31
CA CYS A 15 0.85 9.62 11.21
C CYS A 15 1.47 8.49 10.38
N GLY A 16 0.62 7.55 9.96
CA GLY A 16 1.03 6.37 9.22
C GLY A 16 0.32 6.24 7.87
N ALA A 17 1.02 5.68 6.89
CA ALA A 17 0.48 5.40 5.56
C ALA A 17 0.73 3.94 5.15
N LYS A 18 -0.24 3.39 4.42
CA LYS A 18 -0.17 2.08 3.76
C LYS A 18 -1.03 2.13 2.51
N ALA A 19 -0.66 1.36 1.48
CA ALA A 19 -1.50 1.15 0.31
C ALA A 19 -1.84 -0.33 0.12
N ILE A 20 -2.93 -0.54 -0.64
CA ILE A 20 -3.34 -1.83 -1.17
C ILE A 20 -2.76 -1.95 -2.58
N ILE A 21 -2.12 -3.07 -2.89
CA ILE A 21 -1.65 -3.41 -4.23
C ILE A 21 -2.61 -4.44 -4.81
N GLY A 22 -3.09 -4.20 -6.02
CA GLY A 22 -4.17 -4.99 -6.61
C GLY A 22 -5.55 -4.50 -6.21
N ARG A 23 -6.56 -5.27 -6.61
CA ARG A 23 -7.97 -4.91 -6.40
C ARG A 23 -8.83 -6.14 -6.16
N TYR A 24 -9.92 -5.90 -5.46
CA TYR A 24 -11.00 -6.85 -5.40
C TYR A 24 -11.68 -6.92 -6.77
N ASN A 25 -11.84 -8.11 -7.34
CA ASN A 25 -12.57 -8.33 -8.57
C ASN A 25 -13.87 -9.12 -8.29
N PRO A 26 -15.00 -8.45 -8.01
CA PRO A 26 -16.32 -9.09 -7.93
C PRO A 26 -16.84 -9.45 -9.35
N PRO A 27 -17.73 -10.45 -9.51
CA PRO A 27 -18.97 -10.58 -8.74
C PRO A 27 -19.08 -11.92 -8.01
N SER A 28 -18.81 -11.92 -6.70
CA SER A 28 -19.13 -13.09 -5.86
C SER A 28 -20.59 -13.04 -5.44
N TRP A 29 -21.53 -13.33 -6.35
CA TRP A 29 -22.95 -13.51 -6.01
C TRP A 29 -23.18 -14.65 -4.99
N LYS A 30 -22.12 -15.43 -4.70
CA LYS A 30 -21.98 -16.25 -3.49
C LYS A 30 -20.96 -15.62 -2.53
N PRO A 31 -21.38 -15.16 -1.34
CA PRO A 31 -20.49 -14.63 -0.31
C PRO A 31 -19.38 -15.60 0.13
N ASP A 32 -19.56 -16.90 -0.11
CA ASP A 32 -18.73 -17.96 0.46
C ASP A 32 -17.59 -18.46 -0.46
N PHE A 33 -17.43 -17.93 -1.68
CA PHE A 33 -16.71 -18.67 -2.75
C PHE A 33 -15.54 -17.92 -3.41
N TYR A 34 -14.51 -17.58 -2.65
CA TYR A 34 -13.24 -16.98 -3.13
C TYR A 34 -13.32 -15.50 -3.54
N PRO A 35 -12.81 -14.58 -2.69
CA PRO A 35 -12.49 -13.24 -3.16
C PRO A 35 -11.35 -13.31 -4.18
N CYS A 36 -11.63 -13.06 -5.46
CA CYS A 36 -10.59 -12.85 -6.47
C CYS A 36 -9.91 -11.51 -6.18
N PHE A 37 -8.72 -11.58 -5.59
CA PHE A 37 -7.85 -10.43 -5.42
C PHE A 37 -6.79 -10.48 -6.52
N GLU A 38 -6.96 -9.60 -7.50
CA GLU A 38 -6.21 -9.59 -8.74
C GLU A 38 -5.24 -8.42 -8.79
N ASP A 39 -4.39 -8.39 -9.81
CA ASP A 39 -3.51 -7.27 -10.14
C ASP A 39 -2.48 -6.96 -9.03
N THR A 40 -2.12 -7.98 -8.24
CA THR A 40 -1.17 -7.87 -7.11
C THR A 40 0.27 -7.69 -7.55
N ASP A 41 0.58 -8.01 -8.80
CA ASP A 41 1.88 -7.90 -9.46
C ASP A 41 2.04 -6.61 -10.28
N GLU A 42 1.00 -5.79 -10.41
CA GLU A 42 1.04 -4.53 -11.17
C GLU A 42 2.00 -3.48 -10.58
N VAL A 43 2.29 -3.56 -9.29
CA VAL A 43 3.16 -2.61 -8.60
C VAL A 43 4.40 -3.35 -8.15
N SER A 44 5.56 -2.99 -8.71
CA SER A 44 6.83 -3.53 -8.25
C SER A 44 7.19 -3.01 -6.85
N PRO A 45 8.04 -3.73 -6.10
CA PRO A 45 8.60 -3.24 -4.85
C PRO A 45 9.22 -1.85 -4.94
N GLU A 46 9.96 -1.57 -6.01
CA GLU A 46 10.61 -0.27 -6.25
C GLU A 46 9.58 0.83 -6.50
N LYS A 47 8.50 0.52 -7.22
CA LYS A 47 7.43 1.49 -7.47
C LYS A 47 6.68 1.83 -6.19
N TYR A 48 6.46 0.85 -5.32
CA TYR A 48 5.90 1.08 -3.99
C TYR A 48 6.81 1.95 -3.13
N ALA A 49 8.13 1.71 -3.16
CA ALA A 49 9.10 2.53 -2.43
C ALA A 49 9.14 3.99 -2.92
N GLN A 50 9.00 4.23 -4.22
CA GLN A 50 8.87 5.58 -4.78
C GLN A 50 7.63 6.30 -4.27
N GLU A 51 6.49 5.62 -4.19
CA GLU A 51 5.28 6.20 -3.63
C GLU A 51 5.46 6.55 -2.14
N VAL A 52 6.11 5.65 -1.39
CA VAL A 52 6.42 5.89 0.03
C VAL A 52 7.24 7.16 0.22
N ASN A 53 8.23 7.45 -0.64
CA ASN A 53 8.98 8.71 -0.54
C ASN A 53 8.06 9.94 -0.59
N SER A 54 7.04 9.94 -1.46
CA SER A 54 6.08 11.04 -1.53
C SER A 54 5.25 11.19 -0.25
N TRP A 55 5.03 10.11 0.50
CA TRP A 55 4.32 10.16 1.79
C TRP A 55 5.23 10.71 2.89
N LEU A 56 6.51 10.34 2.88
CA LEU A 56 7.51 10.89 3.80
C LEU A 56 7.65 12.40 3.62
N ASP A 57 7.67 12.88 2.37
CA ASP A 57 7.69 14.32 2.04
C ASP A 57 6.46 15.07 2.59
N GLN A 58 5.34 14.37 2.77
CA GLN A 58 4.12 14.93 3.36
C GLN A 58 4.09 14.85 4.90
N GLY A 59 5.12 14.27 5.53
CA GLY A 59 5.25 14.18 6.98
C GLY A 59 4.81 12.85 7.59
N VAL A 60 4.61 11.79 6.79
CA VAL A 60 4.35 10.44 7.29
C VAL A 60 5.55 9.90 8.07
N GLN A 61 5.29 9.31 9.24
CA GLN A 61 6.31 8.80 10.14
C GLN A 61 6.32 7.28 10.25
N ILE A 62 5.21 6.63 9.90
CA ILE A 62 5.05 5.17 9.96
C ILE A 62 4.62 4.66 8.59
N VAL A 63 5.41 3.78 8.00
CA VAL A 63 5.11 3.19 6.69
C VAL A 63 4.96 1.69 6.85
N GLY A 64 3.88 1.14 6.30
CA GLY A 64 3.65 -0.29 6.27
C GLY A 64 3.09 -0.75 4.94
N GLY A 65 2.45 -1.91 4.93
CA GLY A 65 1.76 -2.47 3.79
C GLY A 65 0.37 -2.99 4.17
N SER A 66 -0.51 -3.13 3.17
CA SER A 66 -1.85 -3.73 3.31
C SER A 66 -1.96 -4.96 2.40
N SER A 67 -3.18 -5.39 2.07
CA SER A 67 -3.43 -6.45 1.08
C SER A 67 -2.63 -6.24 -0.21
N GLY A 68 -2.04 -7.33 -0.71
CA GLY A 68 -1.20 -7.35 -1.91
C GLY A 68 0.24 -6.89 -1.73
N THR A 69 0.60 -6.28 -0.59
CA THR A 69 2.00 -5.99 -0.28
C THR A 69 2.73 -7.27 0.17
N THR A 70 4.02 -7.34 -0.15
CA THR A 70 4.88 -8.50 0.15
C THR A 70 6.12 -8.06 0.94
N PRO A 71 6.90 -9.00 1.51
CA PRO A 71 8.18 -8.68 2.16
C PRO A 71 9.15 -7.91 1.25
N GLU A 72 9.14 -8.16 -0.06
CA GLU A 72 9.98 -7.49 -1.06
C GLU A 72 9.65 -5.99 -1.13
N HIS A 73 8.37 -5.63 -1.06
CA HIS A 73 7.93 -4.24 -0.98
C HIS A 73 8.52 -3.54 0.24
N ILE A 74 8.45 -4.18 1.41
CA ILE A 74 9.01 -3.61 2.65
C ILE A 74 10.54 -3.52 2.58
N ARG A 75 11.22 -4.49 1.95
CA ARG A 75 12.67 -4.42 1.70
C ARG A 75 13.03 -3.25 0.78
N ALA A 76 12.25 -2.98 -0.26
CA ALA A 76 12.47 -1.84 -1.15
C ALA A 76 12.25 -0.51 -0.41
N VAL A 77 11.21 -0.42 0.42
CA VAL A 77 10.98 0.74 1.30
C VAL A 77 12.16 0.95 2.26
N ARG A 78 12.68 -0.11 2.87
CA ARG A 78 13.83 -0.01 3.77
C ARG A 78 15.05 0.62 3.09
N LYS A 79 15.26 0.38 1.80
CA LYS A 79 16.38 0.96 1.05
C LYS A 79 16.25 2.48 0.84
N VAL A 80 15.04 3.04 0.86
CA VAL A 80 14.83 4.47 0.62
C VAL A 80 14.71 5.30 1.92
N ILE A 81 14.30 4.68 3.03
CA ILE A 81 14.10 5.40 4.31
C ILE A 81 15.33 5.50 5.22
N GLY A 82 16.42 4.78 4.91
CA GLY A 82 17.62 4.68 5.76
C GLY A 82 17.48 3.66 6.88
#